data_AF-A0A3M1IFF8-F1
#
_entry.id   AF-A0A3M1IFF8-F1
#
_cell.length_a   1.000
_cell.length_b   1.000
_cell.length_c   1.000
_cell.angle_alpha   90.00
_cell.angle_beta   90.00
_cell.angle_gamma   90.00
#
_symmetry.space_group_name_H-M   'P 1'
#
loop_
_entity.id
_entity.type
_entity.pdbx_description
1 polymer ?
#
loop_
_entity_poly.entity_id
_entity_poly.type
_entity_poly.pdbx_seq_one_letter_code
_entity_poly.pdbx_strand_id
1 'polypeptide(L)'
;MKDLAYFEKELNEINHILIISAGASFDLSLESIQKFLKEKSCFVMIADSMAEAFFRLFKDYNYLSLTFSVERKFHCFLKGIKSPIAFYAHGNLANLPRKNSDIYFFNYLHDKNQKFNLKLISPGTVTGTMIAYALYLLQKYPYEVDSFGVDFAFPAGLYGSKYGAWFLESNSNRFFRKEGWHFEASLSRSYYFMPGFSVPVKTSEEFKRSKENIKKLFSTVHFPLVWRQHGPFKL
;
A
#
# COMPACT_ATOMS: atom_id res chain seq x y z
N MET A 1 10.79 -14.55 14.80
CA MET A 1 9.78 -14.31 13.74
C MET A 1 8.45 -14.17 14.44
N LYS A 2 7.76 -13.04 14.27
CA LYS A 2 6.43 -12.82 14.88
C LYS A 2 5.37 -13.13 13.83
N ASP A 3 4.25 -13.72 14.23
CA ASP A 3 3.05 -13.83 13.39
C ASP A 3 2.38 -12.45 13.29
N LEU A 4 1.85 -12.07 12.13
CA LEU A 4 1.12 -10.82 11.97
C LEU A 4 -0.11 -10.71 12.88
N ALA A 5 -0.69 -11.83 13.31
CA ALA A 5 -1.73 -11.83 14.34
C ALA A 5 -1.26 -11.22 15.69
N TYR A 6 0.05 -11.23 16.00
CA TYR A 6 0.55 -10.60 17.24
C TYR A 6 0.49 -9.07 17.19
N PHE A 7 0.57 -8.48 16.00
CA PHE A 7 0.50 -7.03 15.85
C PHE A 7 -0.87 -6.47 16.27
N GLU A 8 -1.93 -7.30 16.23
CA GLU A 8 -3.27 -6.90 16.68
C GLU A 8 -3.28 -6.40 18.13
N LYS A 9 -2.38 -6.91 18.98
CA LYS A 9 -2.27 -6.47 20.38
C LYS A 9 -1.79 -5.02 20.51
N GLU A 10 -1.16 -4.48 19.48
CA GLU A 10 -0.71 -3.08 19.42
C GLU A 10 -1.83 -2.13 19.00
N LEU A 11 -2.97 -2.65 18.50
CA LEU A 11 -4.10 -1.84 18.00
C LEU A 11 -5.04 -1.33 19.10
N ASN A 12 -4.68 -1.44 20.38
CA ASN A 12 -5.49 -0.93 21.48
C ASN A 12 -5.68 0.59 21.32
N GLU A 13 -6.91 1.07 21.53
CA GLU A 13 -7.26 2.50 21.44
C GLU A 13 -7.18 3.14 20.04
N ILE A 14 -6.91 2.36 18.99
CA ILE A 14 -7.09 2.79 17.61
C ILE A 14 -8.58 2.78 17.27
N ASN A 15 -9.05 3.80 16.55
CA ASN A 15 -10.41 3.81 15.98
C ASN A 15 -10.43 4.05 14.48
N HIS A 16 -9.26 4.32 13.87
CA HIS A 16 -9.16 4.73 12.48
C HIS A 16 -7.98 4.07 11.78
N ILE A 17 -8.21 3.46 10.62
CA ILE A 17 -7.18 2.89 9.75
C ILE A 17 -6.95 3.82 8.56
N LEU A 18 -5.68 4.17 8.32
CA LEU A 18 -5.25 4.84 7.10
C LEU A 18 -4.49 3.85 6.22
N ILE A 19 -4.94 3.65 4.97
CA ILE A 19 -4.19 2.88 3.98
C ILE A 19 -3.47 3.85 3.05
N ILE A 20 -2.14 3.77 3.03
CA ILE A 20 -1.27 4.64 2.23
C ILE A 20 -0.61 3.80 1.14
N SER A 21 -0.97 4.07 -0.10
CA SER A 21 -0.42 3.40 -1.28
C SER A 21 0.32 4.37 -2.21
N ALA A 22 0.98 3.82 -3.23
CA ALA A 22 1.89 4.51 -4.14
C ALA A 22 1.21 5.22 -5.32
N GLY A 23 -0.12 5.39 -5.31
CA GLY A 23 -0.81 6.12 -6.37
C GLY A 23 -0.39 7.59 -6.42
N ALA A 24 -0.36 8.15 -7.62
CA ALA A 24 -0.03 9.56 -7.86
C ALA A 24 -0.99 10.53 -7.14
N SER A 25 -2.22 10.09 -6.81
CA SER A 25 -3.16 10.89 -6.02
C SER A 25 -2.74 11.11 -4.56
N PHE A 26 -1.72 10.40 -4.08
CA PHE A 26 -1.13 10.62 -2.76
C PHE A 26 -0.70 12.08 -2.55
N ASP A 27 -0.03 12.67 -3.54
CA ASP A 27 0.42 14.08 -3.50
C ASP A 27 -0.75 15.05 -3.29
N LEU A 28 -1.92 14.73 -3.85
CA LEU A 28 -3.12 15.56 -3.75
C LEU A 28 -3.82 15.43 -2.38
N SER A 29 -3.43 14.43 -1.59
CA SER A 29 -4.11 14.06 -0.34
C SER A 29 -3.31 14.44 0.91
N LEU A 30 -2.17 15.12 0.76
CA LEU A 30 -1.26 15.39 1.87
C LEU A 30 -1.93 16.17 3.01
N GLU A 31 -2.70 17.22 2.70
CA GLU A 31 -3.42 18.01 3.71
C GLU A 31 -4.46 17.18 4.46
N SER A 32 -5.23 16.35 3.74
CA SER A 32 -6.20 15.44 4.33
C SER A 32 -5.52 14.44 5.28
N ILE A 33 -4.41 13.84 4.86
CA ILE A 33 -3.65 12.91 5.69
C ILE A 33 -3.16 13.61 6.95
N GLN A 34 -2.59 14.83 6.84
CA GLN A 34 -2.16 15.60 8.01
C GLN A 34 -3.31 15.85 8.98
N LYS A 35 -4.50 16.18 8.47
CA LYS A 35 -5.69 16.38 9.29
C LYS A 35 -6.05 15.12 10.09
N PHE A 36 -6.12 13.96 9.44
CA PHE A 36 -6.40 12.69 10.11
C PHE A 36 -5.37 12.38 11.20
N LEU A 37 -4.08 12.54 10.91
CA LEU A 37 -3.00 12.27 11.86
C LEU A 37 -2.97 13.25 13.06
N LYS A 38 -3.59 14.44 12.95
CA LYS A 38 -3.73 15.39 14.07
C LYS A 38 -4.95 15.12 14.93
N GLU A 39 -6.05 14.74 14.29
CA GLU A 39 -7.37 14.71 14.93
C GLU A 39 -7.76 13.33 15.45
N LYS A 40 -7.11 12.26 14.97
CA LYS A 40 -7.50 10.88 15.25
C LYS A 40 -6.34 10.01 15.70
N SER A 41 -6.66 8.98 16.47
CA SER A 41 -5.75 7.88 16.79
C SER A 41 -5.70 6.91 15.61
N CYS A 42 -4.66 7.05 14.78
CA CYS A 42 -4.56 6.33 13.52
C CYS A 42 -3.62 5.13 13.59
N PHE A 43 -4.08 4.00 13.04
CA PHE A 43 -3.22 2.94 12.55
C PHE A 43 -2.98 3.13 11.05
N VAL A 44 -1.71 3.34 10.67
CA VAL A 44 -1.31 3.62 9.29
C VAL A 44 -0.66 2.38 8.66
N MET A 45 -1.33 1.83 7.67
CA MET A 45 -0.84 0.75 6.82
C MET A 45 -0.19 1.36 5.58
N ILE A 46 1.09 1.05 5.35
CA ILE A 46 1.88 1.75 4.31
C ILE A 46 2.44 0.73 3.32
N ALA A 47 2.27 0.99 2.01
CA ALA A 47 2.97 0.22 0.99
C ALA A 47 4.48 0.44 1.11
N ASP A 48 5.25 -0.64 1.04
CA ASP A 48 6.72 -0.62 1.07
C ASP A 48 7.38 0.45 0.18
N SER A 49 6.89 0.58 -1.05
CA SER A 49 7.35 1.55 -2.03
C SER A 49 7.12 3.01 -1.63
N MET A 50 6.22 3.28 -0.67
CA MET A 50 5.91 4.62 -0.15
C MET A 50 6.43 4.88 1.26
N ALA A 51 6.87 3.85 1.97
CA ALA A 51 7.21 3.94 3.39
C ALA A 51 8.20 5.05 3.70
N GLU A 52 9.33 5.11 2.97
CA GLU A 52 10.36 6.13 3.20
C GLU A 52 9.83 7.56 2.97
N ALA A 53 9.04 7.77 1.91
CA ALA A 53 8.46 9.07 1.60
C ALA A 53 7.45 9.49 2.67
N PHE A 54 6.58 8.57 3.08
CA PHE A 54 5.59 8.80 4.13
C PHE A 54 6.26 9.18 5.46
N PHE A 55 7.21 8.38 5.94
CA PHE A 55 7.89 8.66 7.21
C PHE A 55 8.66 9.98 7.18
N ARG A 56 9.23 10.39 6.04
CA ARG A 56 9.89 11.69 5.92
C ARG A 56 8.89 12.86 6.04
N LEU A 57 7.71 12.72 5.44
CA LEU A 57 6.69 13.78 5.41
C LEU A 57 5.92 13.90 6.73
N PHE A 58 5.72 12.78 7.43
CA PHE A 58 4.88 12.72 8.63
C PHE A 58 5.66 12.31 9.89
N LYS A 59 6.97 12.56 9.95
CA LYS A 59 7.83 12.16 11.09
C LYS A 59 7.41 12.74 12.45
N ASP A 60 6.73 13.89 12.45
CA ASP A 60 6.42 14.65 13.68
C ASP A 60 5.03 14.30 14.24
N TYR A 61 4.32 13.34 13.63
CA TYR A 61 3.01 12.89 14.09
C TYR A 61 3.12 11.59 14.89
N ASN A 62 2.25 11.43 15.89
CA ASN A 62 2.13 10.18 16.63
C ASN A 62 1.07 9.29 16.00
N TYR A 63 1.49 8.15 15.44
CA TYR A 63 0.61 7.14 14.88
C TYR A 63 1.28 5.77 14.97
N LEU A 64 0.47 4.73 15.07
CA LEU A 64 0.95 3.37 14.91
C LEU A 64 1.11 3.08 13.42
N SER A 65 2.22 2.47 13.00
CA SER A 65 2.45 2.16 11.59
C SER A 65 2.88 0.74 11.34
N LEU A 66 2.47 0.20 10.19
CA LEU A 66 2.89 -1.10 9.70
C LEU A 66 3.12 -1.03 8.20
N THR A 67 4.35 -1.27 7.79
CA THR A 67 4.69 -1.31 6.36
C THR A 67 4.44 -2.70 5.80
N PHE A 68 3.74 -2.80 4.68
CA PHE A 68 3.46 -4.07 4.00
C PHE A 68 4.46 -4.30 2.87
N SER A 69 4.97 -5.53 2.79
CA SER A 69 5.83 -5.99 1.70
C SER A 69 5.43 -7.40 1.29
N VAL A 70 5.13 -7.55 0.01
CA VAL A 70 4.76 -8.85 -0.62
C VAL A 70 5.78 -9.30 -1.66
N GLU A 71 6.86 -8.54 -1.80
CA GLU A 71 7.77 -8.66 -2.93
C GLU A 71 8.57 -9.95 -2.94
N ARG A 72 8.48 -10.66 -4.07
CA ARG A 72 9.25 -11.89 -4.33
C ARG A 72 10.54 -11.62 -5.09
N LYS A 73 10.66 -10.46 -5.71
CA LYS A 73 11.89 -9.99 -6.37
C LYS A 73 12.72 -9.17 -5.38
N PHE A 74 13.99 -8.95 -5.71
CA PHE A 74 14.86 -8.13 -4.86
C PHE A 74 14.58 -6.64 -5.08
N HIS A 75 14.28 -5.92 -4.01
CA HIS A 75 14.06 -4.48 -3.99
C HIS A 75 14.90 -3.83 -2.88
N CYS A 76 15.82 -2.95 -3.26
CA CYS A 76 16.77 -2.36 -2.32
C CYS A 76 16.15 -1.29 -1.39
N PHE A 77 15.01 -0.69 -1.76
CA PHE A 77 14.38 0.40 -1.00
C PHE A 77 13.83 -0.06 0.36
N LEU A 78 13.51 -1.34 0.51
CA LEU A 78 13.01 -1.92 1.75
C LEU A 78 14.01 -1.90 2.92
N LYS A 79 15.31 -1.74 2.63
CA LYS A 79 16.37 -1.78 3.65
C LYS A 79 16.41 -0.57 4.57
N GLY A 80 15.82 0.56 4.16
CA GLY A 80 15.84 1.82 4.90
C GLY A 80 14.67 2.04 5.85
N ILE A 81 13.69 1.14 5.86
CA ILE A 81 12.43 1.31 6.57
C ILE A 81 12.62 1.07 8.06
N LYS A 82 12.15 2.01 8.88
CA LYS A 82 12.33 2.02 10.34
C LYS A 82 11.04 1.70 11.12
N SER A 83 10.00 1.22 10.46
CA SER A 83 8.75 0.79 11.10
C SER A 83 8.69 -0.73 11.25
N PRO A 84 7.74 -1.26 12.05
CA PRO A 84 7.27 -2.62 11.90
C PRO A 84 6.94 -2.95 10.43
N ILE A 85 7.18 -4.20 10.03
CA ILE A 85 6.94 -4.69 8.68
C ILE A 85 6.05 -5.94 8.71
N ALA A 86 4.92 -5.90 8.01
CA ALA A 86 4.15 -7.06 7.61
C ALA A 86 4.76 -7.66 6.33
N PHE A 87 5.42 -8.80 6.48
CA PHE A 87 6.17 -9.43 5.40
C PHE A 87 5.53 -10.75 4.95
N TYR A 88 5.30 -10.89 3.65
CA TYR A 88 4.80 -12.13 3.08
C TYR A 88 5.81 -13.28 3.28
N ALA A 89 5.38 -14.42 3.83
CA ALA A 89 6.26 -15.53 4.18
C ALA A 89 7.09 -16.10 3.02
N HIS A 90 6.59 -15.97 1.78
CA HIS A 90 7.31 -16.39 0.56
C HIS A 90 7.92 -15.21 -0.21
N GLY A 91 8.01 -14.02 0.41
CA GLY A 91 8.73 -12.87 -0.11
C GLY A 91 10.26 -13.06 -0.10
N ASN A 92 10.98 -12.20 -0.80
CA ASN A 92 12.43 -12.25 -0.88
C ASN A 92 13.06 -11.72 0.41
N LEU A 93 13.60 -12.61 1.24
CA LEU A 93 14.23 -12.25 2.52
C LEU A 93 15.40 -11.27 2.39
N ALA A 94 16.04 -11.15 1.21
CA ALA A 94 17.09 -10.16 0.97
C ALA A 94 16.58 -8.71 1.00
N ASN A 95 15.26 -8.52 0.93
CA ASN A 95 14.60 -7.23 1.04
C ASN A 95 14.47 -6.75 2.48
N LEU A 96 14.50 -7.67 3.45
CA LEU A 96 14.29 -7.30 4.85
C LEU A 96 15.37 -6.32 5.33
N PRO A 97 14.99 -5.30 6.13
CA PRO A 97 15.95 -4.39 6.72
C PRO A 97 16.93 -5.17 7.60
N ARG A 98 18.20 -4.78 7.53
CA ARG A 98 19.28 -5.50 8.22
C ARG A 98 19.31 -5.26 9.73
N LYS A 99 18.64 -4.21 10.24
CA LYS A 99 18.60 -3.84 11.67
C LYS A 99 17.30 -3.08 12.01
N ASN A 100 16.85 -3.23 13.25
CA ASN A 100 15.91 -2.34 13.98
C ASN A 100 14.45 -2.25 13.48
N SER A 101 13.92 -3.27 12.81
CA SER A 101 12.48 -3.36 12.51
C SER A 101 11.91 -4.65 13.04
N ASP A 102 10.74 -4.57 13.67
CA ASP A 102 9.96 -5.75 14.00
C ASP A 102 9.34 -6.33 12.72
N ILE A 103 9.55 -7.63 12.49
CA ILE A 103 9.07 -8.31 11.29
C ILE A 103 7.97 -9.30 11.69
N TYR A 104 6.79 -9.03 11.15
CA TYR A 104 5.56 -9.77 11.31
C TYR A 104 5.24 -10.52 10.02
N PHE A 105 5.20 -11.84 10.07
CA PHE A 105 4.99 -12.67 8.89
C PHE A 105 3.54 -13.11 8.74
N PHE A 106 3.09 -13.26 7.50
CA PHE A 106 1.77 -13.79 7.17
C PHE A 106 1.83 -14.68 5.92
N ASN A 107 0.81 -15.53 5.74
CA ASN A 107 0.63 -16.33 4.52
C ASN A 107 -0.58 -15.84 3.73
N TYR A 108 -0.65 -16.23 2.46
CA TYR A 108 -1.90 -16.23 1.72
C TYR A 108 -2.65 -17.56 1.89
N LEU A 109 -3.97 -17.53 1.74
CA LEU A 109 -4.83 -18.72 1.92
C LEU A 109 -4.41 -19.92 1.06
N HIS A 110 -3.94 -19.66 -0.17
CA HIS A 110 -3.56 -20.71 -1.12
C HIS A 110 -2.09 -21.12 -1.04
N ASP A 111 -1.33 -20.62 -0.06
CA ASP A 111 0.03 -21.06 0.15
C ASP A 111 0.06 -22.51 0.65
N LYS A 112 0.92 -23.32 0.03
CA LYS A 112 1.08 -24.74 0.40
C LYS A 112 1.66 -24.94 1.80
N ASN A 113 2.46 -23.98 2.28
CA ASN A 113 3.17 -24.05 3.56
C ASN A 113 2.66 -22.98 4.53
N GLN A 114 1.57 -23.30 5.23
CA GLN A 114 0.90 -22.36 6.14
C GLN A 114 1.60 -22.31 7.51
N LYS A 115 2.82 -21.78 7.54
CA LYS A 115 3.67 -21.69 8.75
C LYS A 115 3.16 -20.70 9.81
N PHE A 116 2.30 -19.77 9.41
CA PHE A 116 1.77 -18.65 10.21
C PHE A 116 0.24 -18.75 10.21
N ASN A 117 -0.34 -18.40 11.35
CA ASN A 117 -1.76 -18.56 11.66
C ASN A 117 -2.63 -17.62 10.84
N LEU A 118 -2.19 -16.37 10.65
CA LEU A 118 -2.93 -15.42 9.82
C LEU A 118 -2.77 -15.74 8.33
N LYS A 119 -3.90 -15.94 7.67
CA LYS A 119 -3.99 -16.22 6.23
C LYS A 119 -4.85 -15.17 5.56
N LEU A 120 -4.26 -14.45 4.61
CA LEU A 120 -4.95 -13.40 3.84
C LEU A 120 -5.36 -13.90 2.46
N ILE A 121 -6.42 -13.33 1.90
CA ILE A 121 -6.69 -13.45 0.46
C ILE A 121 -5.63 -12.62 -0.26
N SER A 122 -4.99 -13.17 -1.31
CA SER A 122 -4.03 -12.42 -2.12
C SER A 122 -4.75 -11.68 -3.24
N PRO A 123 -4.78 -10.34 -3.25
CA PRO A 123 -5.42 -9.62 -4.34
C PRO A 123 -4.39 -9.25 -5.42
N GLY A 124 -3.16 -9.76 -5.36
CA GLY A 124 -2.15 -9.62 -6.40
C GLY A 124 -1.24 -8.40 -6.28
N THR A 125 -1.49 -7.46 -5.36
CA THR A 125 -0.62 -6.30 -5.09
C THR A 125 -0.46 -6.08 -3.59
N VAL A 126 0.59 -5.37 -3.17
CA VAL A 126 0.79 -4.95 -1.77
C VAL A 126 -0.40 -4.15 -1.24
N THR A 127 -0.95 -3.24 -2.05
CA THR A 127 -2.15 -2.46 -1.73
C THR A 127 -3.37 -3.33 -1.52
N GLY A 128 -3.57 -4.31 -2.40
CA GLY A 128 -4.60 -5.32 -2.22
C GLY A 128 -4.44 -6.06 -0.89
N THR A 129 -3.23 -6.49 -0.57
CA THR A 129 -2.96 -7.20 0.70
C THR A 129 -3.23 -6.32 1.93
N MET A 130 -2.92 -5.02 1.86
CA MET A 130 -3.33 -4.06 2.88
C MET A 130 -4.85 -3.99 3.02
N ILE A 131 -5.59 -3.92 1.91
CA ILE A 131 -7.06 -3.93 1.95
C ILE A 131 -7.59 -5.23 2.56
N ALA A 132 -7.00 -6.38 2.20
CA ALA A 132 -7.39 -7.67 2.77
C ALA A 132 -7.13 -7.76 4.28
N TYR A 133 -6.01 -7.21 4.75
CA TYR A 133 -5.74 -7.15 6.19
C TYR A 133 -6.66 -6.16 6.91
N ALA A 134 -6.98 -5.00 6.32
CA ALA A 134 -7.94 -4.07 6.89
C ALA A 134 -9.32 -4.72 7.04
N LEU A 135 -9.82 -5.41 6.00
CA LEU A 135 -11.10 -6.13 6.07
C LEU A 135 -11.09 -7.26 7.12
N TYR A 136 -9.95 -7.94 7.31
CA TYR A 136 -9.77 -8.90 8.38
C TYR A 136 -9.90 -8.25 9.77
N LEU A 137 -9.29 -7.08 9.98
CA LEU A 137 -9.41 -6.33 11.24
C LEU A 137 -10.84 -5.85 11.49
N LEU A 138 -11.55 -5.41 10.45
CA LEU A 138 -12.92 -4.90 10.57
C LEU A 138 -13.94 -5.96 10.98
N GLN A 139 -13.65 -7.26 10.77
CA GLN A 139 -14.48 -8.34 11.31
C GLN A 139 -14.47 -8.39 12.84
N LYS A 140 -13.42 -7.84 13.46
CA LYS A 140 -13.22 -7.89 14.91
C LYS A 140 -13.45 -6.54 15.58
N TYR A 141 -13.19 -5.45 14.86
CA TYR A 141 -13.18 -4.10 15.42
C TYR A 141 -13.91 -3.12 14.50
N PRO A 142 -14.76 -2.23 15.04
CA PRO A 142 -15.54 -1.29 14.24
C PRO A 142 -14.73 -0.05 13.84
N TYR A 143 -13.61 -0.24 13.14
CA TYR A 143 -12.76 0.87 12.69
C TYR A 143 -13.36 1.60 11.47
N GLU A 144 -13.09 2.90 11.38
CA GLU A 144 -13.24 3.62 10.11
C GLU A 144 -12.00 3.43 9.25
N VAL A 145 -12.17 3.33 7.92
CA VAL A 145 -11.04 3.21 6.99
C VAL A 145 -11.04 4.34 5.98
N ASP A 146 -9.89 5.01 5.87
CA ASP A 146 -9.63 6.00 4.83
C ASP A 146 -8.39 5.57 4.03
N SER A 147 -8.52 5.52 2.70
CA SER A 147 -7.45 5.02 1.82
C SER A 147 -6.98 6.10 0.84
N PHE A 148 -5.67 6.30 0.75
CA PHE A 148 -5.00 7.33 -0.04
C PHE A 148 -4.01 6.72 -1.04
N GLY A 149 -3.91 7.29 -2.25
CA GLY A 149 -3.00 6.78 -3.27
C GLY A 149 -3.39 5.39 -3.81
N VAL A 150 -4.66 4.97 -3.66
CA VAL A 150 -5.13 3.65 -4.09
C VAL A 150 -5.64 3.73 -5.54
N ASP A 151 -4.75 4.16 -6.45
CA ASP A 151 -5.21 4.57 -7.79
C ASP A 151 -5.46 3.39 -8.74
N PHE A 152 -4.59 2.38 -8.69
CA PHE A 152 -4.53 1.26 -9.65
C PHE A 152 -4.50 1.67 -11.13
N ALA A 153 -4.30 2.95 -11.44
CA ALA A 153 -4.34 3.52 -12.77
C ALA A 153 -3.74 4.95 -12.76
N PHE A 154 -3.35 5.48 -13.91
CA PHE A 154 -2.76 6.83 -14.03
C PHE A 154 -3.26 7.57 -15.27
N PRO A 155 -3.48 8.90 -15.25
CA PRO A 155 -3.83 9.65 -16.46
C PRO A 155 -2.73 9.52 -17.52
N ALA A 156 -3.11 9.21 -18.77
CA ALA A 156 -2.17 8.86 -19.84
C ALA A 156 -1.17 9.99 -20.18
N GLY A 157 -1.49 11.25 -19.83
CA GLY A 157 -0.65 12.44 -20.07
C GLY A 157 0.16 12.97 -18.87
N LEU A 158 -0.22 12.66 -17.62
CA LEU A 158 0.48 13.14 -16.41
C LEU A 158 1.78 12.36 -16.15
N TYR A 159 1.83 11.10 -16.58
CA TYR A 159 2.97 10.24 -16.32
C TYR A 159 4.21 10.69 -17.12
N GLY A 160 4.09 11.00 -18.40
CA GLY A 160 5.23 11.42 -19.23
C GLY A 160 5.81 12.78 -18.84
N SER A 161 4.96 13.72 -18.43
CA SER A 161 5.34 15.12 -18.15
C SER A 161 5.81 15.38 -16.72
N LYS A 162 5.19 14.77 -15.71
CA LYS A 162 5.57 14.98 -14.29
C LYS A 162 6.58 13.95 -13.80
N TYR A 163 6.41 12.68 -14.17
CA TYR A 163 7.24 11.59 -13.66
C TYR A 163 8.30 11.17 -14.69
N GLY A 164 7.96 11.04 -15.97
CA GLY A 164 8.87 10.69 -17.07
C GLY A 164 9.96 11.74 -17.33
N ALA A 165 9.61 13.04 -17.30
CA ALA A 165 10.59 14.13 -17.44
C ALA A 165 11.63 14.12 -16.29
N TRP A 166 11.20 13.85 -15.06
CA TRP A 166 12.09 13.68 -13.91
C TRP A 166 13.06 12.48 -14.04
N PHE A 167 12.65 11.42 -14.74
CA PHE A 167 13.53 10.28 -15.08
C PHE A 167 14.50 10.59 -16.23
N LEU A 168 14.13 11.49 -17.15
CA LEU A 168 14.96 11.86 -18.30
C LEU A 168 15.99 12.96 -17.96
N GLU A 169 15.70 13.83 -16.99
CA GLU A 169 16.54 15.01 -16.71
C GLU A 169 17.62 14.83 -15.63
N SER A 170 17.62 13.75 -14.84
CA SER A 170 18.62 13.60 -13.76
C SER A 170 19.79 12.67 -14.13
N ASN A 171 20.92 13.28 -14.51
CA ASN A 171 22.25 12.65 -14.61
C ASN A 171 22.85 12.26 -13.23
N SER A 172 22.05 12.23 -12.15
CA SER A 172 22.50 11.91 -10.80
C SER A 172 21.88 10.60 -10.30
N ASN A 173 22.66 9.52 -10.29
CA ASN A 173 22.41 8.27 -9.57
C ASN A 173 20.95 7.77 -9.56
N ARG A 174 20.55 7.18 -10.69
CA ARG A 174 19.25 6.50 -10.94
C ARG A 174 18.83 5.44 -9.91
N PHE A 175 19.75 4.98 -9.06
CA PHE A 175 19.50 3.97 -8.03
C PHE A 175 19.12 4.53 -6.64
N PHE A 176 19.30 5.84 -6.41
CA PHE A 176 19.22 6.40 -5.05
C PHE A 176 18.20 7.52 -4.87
N ARG A 177 17.57 8.01 -5.93
CA ARG A 177 16.56 9.08 -5.84
C ARG A 177 15.20 8.60 -6.35
N LYS A 178 14.41 8.11 -5.38
CA LYS A 178 12.96 7.87 -5.41
C LYS A 178 12.45 6.71 -6.30
N GLU A 179 11.84 5.75 -5.61
CA GLU A 179 10.62 5.03 -6.01
C GLU A 179 10.66 4.31 -7.38
N GLY A 180 11.37 3.18 -7.42
CA GLY A 180 11.47 2.29 -8.59
C GLY A 180 10.12 1.76 -9.11
N TRP A 181 9.04 1.89 -8.34
CA TRP A 181 7.68 1.58 -8.80
C TRP A 181 7.24 2.47 -9.95
N HIS A 182 7.72 3.72 -10.01
CA HIS A 182 7.48 4.58 -11.15
C HIS A 182 8.06 3.93 -12.41
N PHE A 183 9.33 3.48 -12.38
CA PHE A 183 9.97 2.84 -13.54
C PHE A 183 9.20 1.58 -14.01
N GLU A 184 8.77 0.72 -13.10
CA GLU A 184 7.98 -0.47 -13.47
C GLU A 184 6.60 -0.11 -14.04
N ALA A 185 5.93 0.93 -13.51
CA ALA A 185 4.70 1.46 -14.08
C ALA A 185 4.92 2.05 -15.49
N SER A 186 6.07 2.68 -15.78
CA SER A 186 6.43 3.21 -17.10
C SER A 186 6.56 2.11 -18.17
N LEU A 187 6.93 0.90 -17.76
CA LEU A 187 7.05 -0.27 -18.63
C LEU A 187 5.71 -0.96 -18.87
N SER A 188 4.66 -0.63 -18.11
CA SER A 188 3.34 -1.20 -18.30
C SER A 188 2.68 -0.63 -19.57
N ARG A 189 2.48 -1.50 -20.57
CA ARG A 189 2.10 -1.13 -21.95
C ARG A 189 0.59 -1.03 -22.20
N SER A 190 -0.27 -1.13 -21.19
CA SER A 190 -1.72 -1.23 -21.40
C SER A 190 -2.46 0.10 -21.17
N TYR A 191 -3.29 0.48 -22.14
CA TYR A 191 -4.12 1.69 -22.14
C TYR A 191 -5.58 1.28 -22.04
N TYR A 192 -6.35 1.94 -21.17
CA TYR A 192 -7.79 1.73 -21.09
C TYR A 192 -8.50 3.07 -20.91
N PHE A 193 -9.58 3.28 -21.67
CA PHE A 193 -10.50 4.36 -21.36
C PHE A 193 -11.36 3.93 -20.16
N MET A 194 -11.23 4.62 -19.03
CA MET A 194 -12.13 4.42 -17.90
C MET A 194 -13.34 5.37 -18.04
N PRO A 195 -14.57 4.85 -18.19
CA PRO A 195 -15.76 5.68 -18.18
C PRO A 195 -15.86 6.45 -16.85
N GLY A 196 -16.14 7.75 -16.90
CA GLY A 196 -16.25 8.62 -15.72
C GLY A 196 -15.08 9.60 -15.53
N PHE A 197 -14.02 9.51 -16.34
CA PHE A 197 -12.97 10.54 -16.41
C PHE A 197 -12.96 11.16 -17.81
N SER A 198 -12.73 12.48 -17.89
CA SER A 198 -12.57 13.21 -19.15
C SER A 198 -11.21 12.94 -19.84
N VAL A 199 -10.36 12.09 -19.25
CA VAL A 199 -9.01 11.81 -19.71
C VAL A 199 -8.77 10.29 -19.82
N PRO A 200 -8.04 9.83 -20.85
CA PRO A 200 -7.63 8.44 -20.97
C PRO A 200 -6.68 8.06 -19.82
N VAL A 201 -6.76 6.82 -19.37
CA VAL A 201 -6.02 6.30 -18.21
C VAL A 201 -5.16 5.09 -18.64
N LYS A 202 -4.00 4.91 -18.03
CA LYS A 202 -3.10 3.77 -18.19
C LYS A 202 -3.17 2.90 -16.95
N THR A 203 -3.20 1.59 -17.13
CA THR A 203 -3.12 0.60 -16.03
C THR A 203 -2.41 -0.64 -16.53
N SER A 204 -1.69 -1.34 -15.65
CA SER A 204 -1.17 -2.68 -15.96
C SER A 204 -2.28 -3.74 -15.85
N GLU A 205 -2.09 -4.89 -16.49
CA GLU A 205 -2.98 -6.05 -16.32
C GLU A 205 -3.00 -6.53 -14.85
N GLU A 206 -1.85 -6.44 -14.17
CA GLU A 206 -1.75 -6.74 -12.74
C GLU A 206 -2.65 -5.85 -11.89
N PHE A 207 -2.63 -4.53 -12.12
CA PHE A 207 -3.48 -3.59 -11.39
C PHE A 207 -4.95 -3.78 -11.70
N LYS A 208 -5.29 -4.05 -12.97
CA LYS A 208 -6.67 -4.38 -13.37
C LYS A 208 -7.18 -5.62 -12.64
N ARG A 209 -6.41 -6.72 -12.69
CA ARG A 209 -6.74 -7.96 -11.97
C ARG A 209 -6.83 -7.74 -10.47
N SER A 210 -5.94 -6.92 -9.91
CA SER A 210 -5.95 -6.60 -8.48
C SER A 210 -7.21 -5.85 -8.08
N LYS A 211 -7.62 -4.85 -8.87
CA LYS A 211 -8.87 -4.13 -8.68
C LYS A 211 -10.09 -5.05 -8.72
N GLU A 212 -10.15 -5.99 -9.68
CA GLU A 212 -11.23 -6.99 -9.75
C GLU A 212 -11.25 -7.92 -8.54
N ASN A 213 -10.09 -8.37 -8.06
CA ASN A 213 -9.97 -9.19 -6.86
C ASN A 213 -10.42 -8.43 -5.61
N ILE A 214 -10.06 -7.15 -5.50
CA ILE A 214 -10.50 -6.28 -4.39
C ILE A 214 -12.01 -6.09 -4.41
N LYS A 215 -12.63 -5.85 -5.58
CA LYS A 215 -14.09 -5.78 -5.70
C LYS A 215 -14.77 -7.05 -5.21
N LYS A 216 -14.27 -8.22 -5.63
CA LYS A 216 -14.76 -9.51 -5.16
C LYS A 216 -14.60 -9.63 -3.65
N LEU A 217 -13.46 -9.19 -3.10
CA LEU A 217 -13.22 -9.21 -1.67
C LEU A 217 -14.24 -8.36 -0.89
N PHE A 218 -14.51 -7.13 -1.32
CA PHE A 218 -15.55 -6.29 -0.72
C PHE A 218 -16.94 -6.92 -0.79
N SER A 219 -17.26 -7.66 -1.87
CA SER A 219 -18.56 -8.34 -1.99
C SER A 219 -18.75 -9.49 -1.00
N THR A 220 -17.69 -9.97 -0.35
CA THR A 220 -17.76 -11.02 0.69
C THR A 220 -17.99 -10.46 2.09
N VAL A 221 -18.03 -9.13 2.24
CA VAL A 221 -18.19 -8.45 3.53
C VAL A 221 -19.67 -8.24 3.83
N HIS A 222 -20.12 -8.71 4.99
CA HIS A 222 -21.53 -8.63 5.43
C HIS A 222 -21.73 -7.78 6.71
N PHE A 223 -20.74 -6.96 7.08
CA PHE A 223 -20.81 -6.07 8.24
C PHE A 223 -20.83 -4.59 7.81
N PRO A 224 -21.34 -3.67 8.65
CA PRO A 224 -21.33 -2.24 8.34
C PRO A 224 -19.91 -1.73 8.11
N LEU A 225 -19.66 -1.17 6.93
CA LEU A 225 -18.35 -0.72 6.50
C LEU A 225 -18.33 0.80 6.32
N VAL A 226 -17.54 1.51 7.12
CA VAL A 226 -17.24 2.93 6.88
C VAL A 226 -15.89 3.02 6.16
N TRP A 227 -15.94 2.94 4.83
CA TRP A 227 -14.75 3.02 3.97
C TRP A 227 -14.82 4.22 3.04
N ARG A 228 -13.78 5.05 3.05
CA ARG A 228 -13.64 6.22 2.20
C ARG A 228 -12.35 6.15 1.40
N GLN A 229 -12.47 6.16 0.08
CA GLN A 229 -11.32 6.28 -0.80
C GLN A 229 -11.13 7.73 -1.24
N HIS A 230 -9.93 8.25 -0.97
CA HIS A 230 -9.51 9.58 -1.35
C HIS A 230 -8.69 9.50 -2.63
N GLY A 231 -9.02 10.39 -3.57
CA GLY A 231 -8.41 10.44 -4.88
C GLY A 231 -9.42 10.23 -6.01
N PRO A 232 -9.03 10.53 -7.25
CA PRO A 232 -9.92 10.47 -8.39
C PRO A 232 -10.32 9.03 -8.74
N PHE A 233 -9.41 8.05 -8.61
CA PHE A 233 -9.60 6.70 -9.14
C PHE A 233 -10.25 5.73 -8.17
N LYS A 234 -11.58 5.78 -8.02
CA LYS A 234 -12.30 4.88 -7.11
C LYS A 234 -12.24 3.40 -7.55
N LEU A 235 -12.16 2.51 -6.55
CA LEU A 235 -12.25 1.05 -6.69
C LEU A 235 -13.57 0.62 -7.32
#